data_AF-A0A924BTH5-F1
#
_entry.id   AF-A0A924BTH5-F1
#
_cell.length_a   1.000
_cell.length_b   1.000
_cell.length_c   1.000
_cell.angle_alpha   90.00
_cell.angle_beta   90.00
_cell.angle_gamma   90.00
#
_symmetry.space_group_name_H-M   'P 1'
#
loop_
_entity.id
_entity.type
_entity.pdbx_description
1 polymer ?
#
loop_
_entity_poly.entity_id
_entity_poly.type
_entity_poly.pdbx_seq_one_letter_code
_entity_poly.pdbx_strand_id
1 'polypeptide(L)' 'DLILMDLQMPEMNGFEATEYIRKKMKLNIPIIALTADVTTVDVAKCREFGMDDYISKPIDENQLYSKIIDLIKNKQ' A
#
# COMPACT_ATOMS: atom_id res chain seq x y z
N ASP A 1 -0.62 -13.30 -1.78
CA ASP A 1 0.79 -12.87 -1.65
C ASP A 1 1.04 -11.36 -1.74
N LEU A 2 0.03 -10.52 -2.02
CA LEU A 2 0.13 -9.06 -2.03
C LEU A 2 -1.27 -8.43 -1.85
N ILE A 3 -1.34 -7.22 -1.28
CA ILE A 3 -2.58 -6.43 -1.16
C ILE A 3 -2.42 -5.12 -1.94
N LEU A 4 -3.42 -4.78 -2.73
CA LEU A 4 -3.64 -3.43 -3.24
C LEU A 4 -4.66 -2.75 -2.34
N MET A 5 -4.27 -1.67 -1.67
CA MET A 5 -5.07 -0.99 -0.64
C MET A 5 -5.47 0.40 -1.10
N ASP A 6 -6.76 0.69 -1.24
CA ASP A 6 -7.22 2.05 -1.50
C ASP A 6 -7.12 2.92 -0.23
N LEU A 7 -6.46 4.07 -0.31
CA LEU A 7 -6.39 5.00 0.83
C LEU A 7 -7.70 5.75 1.04
N GLN A 8 -8.45 6.00 -0.05
CA GLN A 8 -9.67 6.78 -0.03
C GLN A 8 -10.88 5.84 -0.04
N MET A 9 -11.30 5.41 1.15
CA MET A 9 -12.47 4.55 1.36
C MET A 9 -13.45 5.22 2.35
N PRO A 10 -14.77 5.05 2.15
CA PRO A 10 -15.76 5.47 3.14
C PRO A 10 -15.66 4.60 4.41
N GLU A 11 -16.00 5.20 5.56
CA GLU A 11 -16.00 4.58 6.90
C GLU A 11 -14.63 4.28 7.51
N MET A 12 -13.78 3.48 6.83
CA MET A 12 -12.44 3.11 7.30
C MET A 12 -11.41 3.44 6.23
N ASN A 13 -10.39 4.22 6.57
CA ASN A 13 -9.37 4.60 5.59
C ASN A 13 -8.34 3.48 5.38
N GLY A 14 -7.57 3.56 4.27
CA GLY A 14 -6.55 2.55 3.97
C GLY A 14 -5.43 2.47 5.01
N PHE A 15 -5.13 3.56 5.74
CA PHE A 15 -4.12 3.56 6.81
C PHE A 15 -4.57 2.73 8.02
N GLU A 16 -5.81 2.91 8.47
CA GLU A 16 -6.44 2.15 9.55
C GLU A 16 -6.55 0.67 9.18
N ALA A 17 -6.94 0.38 7.93
CA ALA A 17 -6.98 -0.98 7.43
C ALA A 17 -5.58 -1.63 7.45
N THR A 18 -4.54 -0.93 6.99
CA THR A 18 -3.17 -1.43 7.07
C THR A 18 -2.70 -1.60 8.51
N GLU A 19 -2.99 -0.66 9.39
CA GLU A 19 -2.67 -0.78 10.81
C GLU A 19 -3.34 -2.01 11.44
N TYR A 20 -4.60 -2.27 11.10
CA TYR A 20 -5.31 -3.47 11.54
C TYR A 20 -4.65 -4.76 11.03
N ILE A 21 -4.27 -4.80 9.75
CA ILE A 21 -3.59 -5.96 9.16
C ILE A 21 -2.24 -6.21 9.88
N ARG A 22 -1.48 -5.16 10.18
CA ARG A 22 -0.17 -5.27 10.85
C ARG A 22 -0.27 -5.57 12.34
N LYS A 23 -1.15 -4.89 13.08
CA LYS A 23 -1.26 -4.99 14.55
C LYS A 23 -2.19 -6.10 15.02
N LYS A 24 -3.40 -6.19 14.44
CA LYS A 24 -4.42 -7.17 14.83
C LYS A 24 -4.22 -8.52 14.16
N MET A 25 -4.08 -8.54 12.83
CA MET A 25 -3.92 -9.79 12.09
C MET A 25 -2.47 -10.29 12.10
N LYS A 26 -1.50 -9.43 12.43
CA LYS A 26 -0.07 -9.72 12.44
C LYS A 26 0.43 -10.33 11.13
N LEU A 27 -0.19 -9.92 10.02
CA LEU A 27 0.18 -10.38 8.69
C LEU A 27 1.27 -9.47 8.13
N ASN A 28 2.33 -10.08 7.62
CA ASN A 28 3.45 -9.36 7.00
C ASN A 28 3.41 -9.42 5.47
N ILE A 29 2.19 -9.47 4.91
CA ILE A 29 1.95 -9.46 3.46
C ILE A 29 2.31 -8.10 2.86
N PRO A 30 2.91 -8.04 1.67
CA PRO A 30 3.18 -6.77 0.99
C PRO A 30 1.89 -5.98 0.75
N ILE A 31 1.90 -4.68 1.04
CA ILE A 31 0.75 -3.78 0.81
C ILE A 31 1.22 -2.63 -0.08
N ILE A 32 0.57 -2.48 -1.25
CA ILE A 32 0.69 -1.32 -2.12
C ILE A 32 -0.51 -0.42 -1.92
N ALA A 33 -0.28 0.81 -1.47
CA ALA A 33 -1.31 1.82 -1.32
C ALA A 33 -1.70 2.44 -2.68
N LEU A 34 -2.99 2.64 -2.91
CA LEU A 34 -3.54 3.35 -4.06
C LEU A 34 -4.08 4.69 -3.56
N THR A 35 -3.52 5.80 -4.03
CA THR A 35 -3.89 7.14 -3.58
C THR A 35 -4.22 8.04 -4.77
N ALA A 36 -5.18 8.95 -4.63
CA ALA A 36 -5.42 9.98 -5.65
C ALA A 36 -4.36 11.09 -5.62
N ASP A 37 -3.76 11.33 -4.45
CA ASP A 37 -2.70 12.31 -4.25
C ASP A 37 -1.46 11.65 -3.66
N VAL A 38 -0.32 11.82 -4.33
CA VAL A 38 0.98 11.43 -3.79
C VAL A 38 1.64 12.67 -3.22
N THR A 39 1.20 13.08 -2.05
CA THR A 39 1.93 14.10 -1.30
C THR A 39 3.08 13.43 -0.55
N THR A 40 4.19 14.14 -0.36
CA THR A 40 5.34 13.64 0.44
C THR A 40 4.94 13.25 1.86
N VAL A 41 3.89 13.87 2.40
CA VAL A 41 3.31 13.55 3.72
C VAL A 41 2.64 12.18 3.71
N ASP A 42 1.93 11.83 2.64
CA ASP A 42 1.26 10.53 2.52
C ASP A 42 2.28 9.40 2.38
N VAL A 43 3.39 9.62 1.68
CA VAL A 43 4.45 8.62 1.53
C VAL A 43 5.12 8.29 2.86
N ALA A 44 5.43 9.31 3.67
CA ALA A 44 6.01 9.12 4.99
C ALA A 44 5.07 8.34 5.90
N LYS A 45 3.78 8.71 5.92
CA LYS A 45 2.74 7.99 6.66
C LYS A 45 2.58 6.56 6.18
N CYS A 46 2.49 6.31 4.87
CA CYS A 46 2.37 4.96 4.30
C CYS A 46 3.46 4.03 4.86
N ARG A 47 4.71 4.49 4.88
CA ARG A 47 5.83 3.73 5.45
C ARG A 47 5.69 3.54 6.96
N GLU A 48 5.26 4.56 7.69
CA GLU A 48 5.05 4.48 9.15
C GLU A 48 3.96 3.47 9.54
N PHE A 49 2.87 3.41 8.77
CA PHE A 49 1.80 2.43 8.98
C PHE A 49 2.19 1.00 8.53
N GLY A 50 3.33 0.84 7.85
CA GLY A 50 3.84 -0.45 7.40
C GLY A 50 3.35 -0.86 6.01
N MET A 51 3.00 0.11 5.15
CA MET A 51 2.80 -0.12 3.72
C MET A 51 4.17 -0.18 3.03
N ASP A 52 4.31 -1.13 2.11
CA ASP A 52 5.58 -1.41 1.44
C ASP A 52 5.80 -0.48 0.24
N ASP A 53 4.72 -0.11 -0.46
CA ASP A 53 4.77 0.81 -1.59
C ASP A 53 3.45 1.57 -1.80
N TYR A 54 3.43 2.50 -2.75
CA TYR A 54 2.26 3.28 -3.13
C TYR A 54 2.21 3.56 -4.66
N ILE A 55 1.01 3.84 -5.17
CA ILE A 55 0.69 4.17 -6.56
C ILE A 55 -0.33 5.32 -6.59
N SER A 56 -0.06 6.35 -7.39
CA SER A 56 -1.01 7.43 -7.70
C SER A 56 -2.11 6.96 -8.64
N LYS A 57 -3.34 7.42 -8.45
CA LYS A 57 -4.42 7.31 -9.42
C LYS A 57 -4.35 8.49 -10.41
N PRO A 58 -4.67 8.29 -11.70
CA PRO A 58 -5.09 7.03 -12.33
C PRO A 58 -3.95 6.00 -12.38
N ILE A 59 -4.30 4.73 -12.19
CA ILE A 59 -3.33 3.63 -12.07
C ILE A 59 -2.69 3.38 -13.43
N ASP A 60 -1.36 3.52 -13.50
CA ASP A 60 -0.56 3.07 -14.65
C ASP A 60 -0.25 1.57 -14.48
N GLU A 61 -0.70 0.76 -15.44
CA GLU A 61 -0.48 -0.69 -15.44
C GLU A 61 1.00 -1.05 -15.41
N ASN A 62 1.85 -0.34 -16.16
CA ASN A 62 3.29 -0.60 -16.18
C ASN A 62 3.92 -0.36 -14.81
N GLN A 63 3.51 0.73 -14.15
CA GLN A 63 3.97 1.04 -12.80
C GLN A 63 3.49 0.00 -11.78
N LEU A 64 2.22 -0.42 -11.88
CA LEU A 64 1.65 -1.46 -11.04
C LEU A 64 2.41 -2.78 -11.18
N TYR A 65 2.62 -3.24 -12.42
CA TYR A 65 3.35 -4.48 -12.67
C TYR A 65 4.78 -4.42 -12.17
N SER A 66 5.49 -3.30 -12.41
CA SER A 66 6.85 -3.11 -11.90
C SER A 66 6.90 -3.27 -10.38
N LYS A 67 6.03 -2.56 -9.64
CA LYS A 67 5.99 -2.61 -8.18
C LYS A 67 5.62 -3.98 -7.64
N ILE A 68 4.66 -4.66 -8.26
CA ILE A 68 4.28 -6.04 -7.88
C ILE A 68 5.47 -6.97 -8.06
N ILE A 69 6.16 -6.90 -9.20
CA ILE A 69 7.33 -7.74 -9.49
C ILE A 69 8.45 -7.46 -8.47
N ASP A 70 8.72 -6.19 -8.18
CA ASP A 70 9.77 -5.78 -7.24
C ASP A 70 9.48 -6.29 -5.82
N LEU A 71 8.22 -6.19 -5.36
CA LEU A 71 7.83 -6.66 -4.02
C LEU A 71 7.81 -8.18 -3.90
N ILE A 72 7.42 -8.89 -4.96
CA ILE A 72 7.41 -10.36 -4.95
C ILE A 72 8.85 -10.92 -5.05
N LYS A 73 9.71 -10.31 -5.88
CA LYS A 73 11.11 -10.74 -6.03
C LYS A 73 11.95 -10.52 -4.79
N ASN A 74 11.77 -9.40 -4.09
CA ASN A 74 12.55 -9.07 -2.89
C ASN A 74 12.24 -9.95 -1.66
N LYS A 75 11.23 -10.84 -1.74
CA LYS A 75 10.87 -11.79 -0.68
C LYS A 75 11.29 -13.24 -0.95
N GLN A 76 12.00 -13.52 -2.04
CA GLN A 76 12.63 -14.84 -2.30
C GLN A 76 14.10 -14.87 -1.88
#